data_AF-A0A2V8U2V9-F1
#
_entry.id   AF-A0A2V8U2V9-F1
#
_cell.length_a   1.000
_cell.length_b   1.000
_cell.length_c   1.000
_cell.angle_alpha   90.00
_cell.angle_beta   90.00
_cell.angle_gamma   90.00
#
_symmetry.space_group_name_H-M   'P 1'
#
loop_
_entity.id
_entity.type
_entity.pdbx_description
1 polymer ?
#
loop_
_entity_poly.entity_id
_entity_poly.type
_entity_poly.pdbx_seq_one_letter_code
_entity_poly.pdbx_strand_id
1 'polypeptide(L)'
;MNRRMFMASAVAATLRGADTKLLLPSDTPDEYHFRLMWYSPVPPVDQKSYRLQVKGLVENPLSLSVADLRRFPHESQNTRLKCVQCWSARADWGGFRFGHLLEAVKPKKTAKAVRVECADKWYEYFATQELLSPRVLLAMDMNGQPLADRHGAPLRLVDPARYGYKSAKLITSIEFVAEGKGSMACDIGPYYSPTGEIKAGYDHPLDLGPNVRRKIGGGEITEY
;
A
#
# COMPACT_ATOMS: atom_id res chain seq x y z
N MET A 1 7.47 -38.66 22.51
CA MET A 1 6.39 -38.24 21.59
C MET A 1 6.98 -37.21 20.63
N ASN A 2 7.10 -37.58 19.35
CA ASN A 2 7.98 -36.99 18.34
C ASN A 2 7.47 -35.63 17.80
N ARG A 3 8.34 -34.61 17.82
CA ARG A 3 8.30 -33.41 16.96
C ARG A 3 9.59 -33.37 16.13
N ARG A 4 9.59 -34.06 14.98
CA ARG A 4 10.61 -33.99 13.92
C ARG A 4 9.90 -34.05 12.57
N MET A 5 10.51 -33.43 11.55
CA MET A 5 10.01 -33.11 10.19
C MET A 5 9.23 -31.79 10.15
N PHE A 6 9.66 -30.72 9.49
CA PHE A 6 10.28 -30.66 8.16
C PHE A 6 11.53 -29.76 8.11
N MET A 7 12.63 -30.29 7.57
CA MET A 7 13.74 -29.52 6.99
C MET A 7 14.25 -30.29 5.76
N ALA A 8 14.35 -29.57 4.62
CA ALA A 8 15.04 -29.84 3.34
C ALA A 8 14.11 -29.38 2.20
N SER A 9 14.47 -28.52 1.26
CA SER A 9 15.79 -28.25 0.68
C SER A 9 15.96 -26.76 0.37
N ALA A 10 17.07 -26.19 0.83
CA ALA A 10 17.61 -24.94 0.31
C ALA A 10 18.68 -25.30 -0.72
N VAL A 11 18.42 -24.96 -1.99
CA VAL A 11 19.47 -24.93 -3.01
C VAL A 11 20.31 -23.68 -2.74
N ALA A 12 21.62 -23.90 -2.57
CA ALA A 12 22.59 -22.87 -2.27
C ALA A 12 22.62 -21.79 -3.36
N ALA A 13 22.38 -20.54 -2.96
CA ALA A 13 22.80 -19.36 -3.70
C ALA A 13 23.71 -18.53 -2.80
N THR A 14 25.00 -18.75 -2.95
CA THR A 14 26.08 -18.03 -2.28
C THR A 14 26.27 -16.68 -2.97
N LEU A 15 25.75 -15.58 -2.40
CA LEU A 15 26.27 -14.23 -2.64
C LEU A 15 26.09 -13.33 -1.40
N ARG A 16 27.20 -13.18 -0.66
CA ARG A 16 27.69 -11.98 0.05
C ARG A 16 26.71 -11.14 0.88
N GLY A 17 26.85 -11.31 2.20
CA GLY A 17 26.97 -10.24 3.23
C GLY A 17 26.35 -8.87 2.99
N ALA A 18 25.20 -8.67 3.62
CA ALA A 18 24.85 -7.49 4.41
C ALA A 18 23.86 -7.97 5.48
N ASP A 19 23.97 -7.48 6.72
CA ASP A 19 22.92 -7.64 7.73
C ASP A 19 21.67 -6.88 7.27
N THR A 20 20.94 -7.47 6.32
CA THR A 20 19.75 -6.83 5.75
C THR A 20 18.64 -6.93 6.78
N LYS A 21 18.51 -5.87 7.60
CA LYS A 21 17.47 -5.77 8.63
C LYS A 21 16.10 -5.84 7.95
N LEU A 22 15.38 -6.93 8.20
CA LEU A 22 14.04 -7.13 7.68
C LEU A 22 13.09 -6.07 8.25
N LEU A 23 12.12 -5.65 7.43
CA LEU A 23 11.00 -4.84 7.87
C LEU A 23 10.00 -5.74 8.60
N LEU A 24 9.82 -5.49 9.89
CA LEU A 24 8.98 -6.29 10.79
C LEU A 24 7.75 -5.50 11.23
N PRO A 25 6.62 -6.17 11.52
CA PRO A 25 5.46 -5.51 12.10
C PRO A 25 5.77 -4.98 13.50
N SER A 26 5.16 -3.85 13.85
CA SER A 26 5.27 -3.20 15.16
C SER A 26 3.95 -2.55 15.54
N ASP A 27 3.40 -2.96 16.67
CA ASP A 27 2.24 -2.32 17.31
C ASP A 27 2.61 -1.06 18.09
N THR A 28 3.90 -0.83 18.34
CA THR A 28 4.38 0.44 18.90
C THR A 28 4.32 1.51 17.82
N PRO A 29 3.57 2.61 18.02
CA PRO A 29 3.54 3.72 17.08
C PRO A 29 4.95 4.32 16.90
N ASP A 30 5.26 4.71 15.67
CA ASP A 30 6.49 5.43 15.36
C ASP A 30 6.38 6.93 15.67
N GLU A 31 7.38 7.71 15.28
CA GLU A 31 7.41 9.17 15.48
C GLU A 31 6.31 9.93 14.73
N TYR A 32 5.61 9.27 13.80
CA TYR A 32 4.46 9.82 13.07
C TYR A 32 3.14 9.23 13.56
N HIS A 33 3.17 8.48 14.66
CA HIS A 33 2.01 7.82 15.28
C HIS A 33 1.41 6.69 14.44
N PHE A 34 2.15 6.12 13.49
CA PHE A 34 1.71 4.95 12.72
C PHE A 34 2.16 3.66 13.40
N ARG A 35 1.25 2.70 13.53
CA ARG A 35 1.64 1.29 13.76
C ARG A 35 1.98 0.66 12.42
N LEU A 36 3.13 0.01 12.34
CA LEU A 36 3.65 -0.51 11.08
C LEU A 36 3.27 -1.98 10.95
N MET A 37 2.32 -2.27 10.06
CA MET A 37 1.88 -3.64 9.79
C MET A 37 2.53 -4.18 8.51
N TRP A 38 2.92 -5.44 8.52
CA TRP A 38 3.53 -6.14 7.38
C TRP A 38 2.92 -7.53 7.25
N TYR A 39 2.69 -7.99 6.02
CA TYR A 39 2.16 -9.34 5.81
C TYR A 39 3.25 -10.40 5.93
N SER A 40 4.37 -10.18 5.25
CA SER A 40 5.57 -11.01 5.37
C SER A 40 6.79 -10.12 5.61
N PRO A 41 7.73 -10.52 6.49
CA PRO A 41 9.01 -9.86 6.61
C PRO A 41 9.72 -9.79 5.25
N VAL A 42 10.19 -8.60 4.88
CA VAL A 42 10.84 -8.34 3.60
C VAL A 42 12.01 -7.37 3.83
N PRO A 43 13.14 -7.51 3.12
CA PRO A 43 14.17 -6.49 3.14
C PRO A 43 13.64 -5.18 2.52
N PRO A 44 14.26 -4.03 2.82
CA PRO A 44 14.06 -2.81 2.04
C PRO A 44 14.26 -3.06 0.54
N VAL A 45 13.43 -2.41 -0.28
CA VAL A 45 13.54 -2.48 -1.74
C VAL A 45 14.70 -1.61 -2.19
N ASP A 46 15.63 -2.17 -2.97
CA ASP A 46 16.68 -1.37 -3.60
C ASP A 46 16.10 -0.45 -4.68
N GLN A 47 16.07 0.84 -4.38
CA GLN A 47 15.48 1.86 -5.26
C GLN A 47 16.23 2.02 -6.60
N LYS A 48 17.50 1.60 -6.69
CA LYS A 48 18.27 1.70 -7.95
C LYS A 48 17.81 0.65 -8.97
N SER A 49 17.62 -0.58 -8.50
CA SER A 49 17.13 -1.70 -9.32
C SER A 49 15.61 -1.78 -9.41
N TYR A 50 14.89 -1.08 -8.54
CA TYR A 50 13.43 -1.04 -8.54
C TYR A 50 12.84 -0.67 -9.90
N ARG A 51 11.83 -1.44 -10.32
CA ARG A 51 10.99 -1.15 -11.48
C ARG A 51 9.53 -1.45 -11.15
N LEU A 52 8.67 -0.45 -11.26
CA LEU A 52 7.22 -0.66 -11.24
C LEU A 52 6.79 -1.28 -12.56
N GLN A 53 6.25 -2.49 -12.52
CA GLN A 53 5.65 -3.11 -13.69
C GLN A 53 4.19 -2.65 -13.84
N VAL A 54 3.84 -2.07 -14.98
CA VAL A 54 2.45 -1.76 -15.34
C VAL A 54 2.06 -2.57 -16.55
N LYS A 55 1.17 -3.56 -16.37
CA LYS A 55 0.93 -4.65 -17.32
C LYS A 55 -0.54 -5.05 -17.42
N GLY A 56 -0.81 -6.13 -18.15
CA GLY A 56 -2.14 -6.73 -18.30
C GLY A 56 -2.88 -6.18 -19.51
N LEU A 57 -4.17 -5.86 -19.33
CA LEU A 57 -5.07 -5.34 -20.35
C LEU A 57 -4.81 -3.85 -20.67
N VAL A 58 -3.62 -3.56 -21.18
CA VAL A 58 -3.16 -2.21 -21.58
C VAL A 58 -2.64 -2.24 -23.01
N GLU A 59 -2.62 -1.09 -23.69
CA GLU A 59 -1.99 -0.97 -25.00
C GLU A 59 -0.47 -0.78 -24.89
N ASN A 60 -0.01 -0.03 -23.89
CA ASN A 60 1.41 0.26 -23.66
C ASN A 60 1.85 -0.25 -22.29
N PRO A 61 2.30 -1.52 -22.16
CA PRO A 61 2.89 -1.98 -20.90
C PRO A 61 4.19 -1.21 -20.60
N LEU A 62 4.43 -0.88 -19.33
CA LEU A 62 5.57 -0.09 -18.89
C LEU A 62 6.35 -0.77 -17.76
N SER A 63 7.64 -0.47 -17.70
CA SER A 63 8.55 -0.82 -16.60
C SER A 63 9.24 0.47 -16.15
N LEU A 64 8.72 1.09 -15.10
CA LEU A 64 9.09 2.45 -14.70
C LEU A 64 10.10 2.42 -13.55
N SER A 65 11.21 3.14 -13.70
CA SER A 65 12.16 3.37 -12.60
C SER A 65 11.61 4.39 -11.60
N VAL A 66 12.22 4.50 -10.41
CA VAL A 66 11.88 5.57 -9.45
C VAL A 66 12.01 6.95 -10.09
N ALA A 67 13.03 7.16 -10.94
CA ALA A 67 13.23 8.42 -11.64
C ALA A 67 12.10 8.72 -12.64
N ASP A 68 11.54 7.71 -13.31
CA ASP A 68 10.40 7.88 -14.21
C ASP A 68 9.14 8.23 -13.43
N LEU A 69 8.90 7.58 -12.29
CA LEU A 69 7.76 7.87 -11.41
C LEU A 69 7.81 9.31 -10.89
N ARG A 70 9.01 9.81 -10.56
CA ARG A 70 9.23 11.20 -10.11
C ARG A 70 8.98 12.25 -11.20
N ARG A 71 8.81 11.86 -12.47
CA ARG A 71 8.49 12.79 -13.57
C ARG A 71 6.99 13.06 -13.71
N PHE A 72 6.13 12.25 -13.08
CA PHE A 72 4.70 12.55 -13.07
C PHE A 72 4.42 13.84 -12.30
N PRO A 73 3.36 14.59 -12.65
CA PRO A 73 2.94 15.76 -11.90
C PRO A 73 2.82 15.45 -10.40
N HIS A 74 3.55 16.23 -9.60
CA HIS A 74 3.57 16.05 -8.15
C HIS A 74 2.32 16.64 -7.52
N GLU A 75 1.73 15.87 -6.62
CA GLU A 75 0.54 16.21 -5.86
C GLU A 75 0.83 15.95 -4.39
N SER A 76 0.34 16.86 -3.54
CA SER A 76 0.44 16.74 -2.09
C SER A 76 -0.95 16.71 -1.47
N GLN A 77 -1.14 15.87 -0.44
CA GLN A 77 -2.38 15.85 0.33
C GLN A 77 -2.13 15.52 1.80
N ASN A 78 -2.77 16.26 2.69
CA ASN A 78 -2.88 15.88 4.09
C ASN A 78 -4.08 14.96 4.26
N THR A 79 -3.85 13.72 4.71
CA THR A 79 -4.93 12.75 4.90
C THR A 79 -4.72 11.85 6.11
N ARG A 80 -5.84 11.38 6.68
CA ARG A 80 -5.87 10.44 7.79
C ARG A 80 -5.97 9.01 7.27
N LEU A 81 -5.00 8.17 7.63
CA LEU A 81 -5.07 6.73 7.39
C LEU A 81 -5.77 6.06 8.58
N LYS A 82 -6.88 5.37 8.32
CA LYS A 82 -7.63 4.61 9.32
C LYS A 82 -7.30 3.13 9.23
N CYS A 83 -6.71 2.56 10.27
CA CYS A 83 -6.53 1.12 10.36
C CYS A 83 -7.83 0.42 10.80
N VAL A 84 -8.03 -0.80 10.31
CA VAL A 84 -9.11 -1.69 10.72
C VAL A 84 -9.00 -2.11 12.20
N GLN A 85 -7.81 -2.02 12.80
CA GLN A 85 -7.55 -2.21 14.24
C GLN A 85 -7.94 -0.97 15.08
N CYS A 86 -8.88 -0.17 14.59
CA CYS A 86 -9.48 0.98 15.26
C CYS A 86 -8.57 2.18 15.55
N TRP A 87 -7.30 2.21 15.14
CA TRP A 87 -6.44 3.39 15.26
C TRP A 87 -6.36 4.18 13.95
N SER A 88 -6.01 5.46 14.02
CA SER A 88 -5.69 6.28 12.85
C SER A 88 -4.52 7.22 13.12
N ALA A 89 -3.89 7.72 12.07
CA ALA A 89 -2.88 8.76 12.11
C ALA A 89 -2.94 9.61 10.85
N ARG A 90 -2.53 10.88 10.96
CA ARG A 90 -2.55 11.87 9.88
C ARG A 90 -1.13 12.15 9.39
N ALA A 91 -0.98 12.31 8.09
CA ALA A 91 0.30 12.62 7.46
C ALA A 91 0.10 13.43 6.19
N ASP A 92 1.15 14.18 5.83
CA ASP A 92 1.28 14.85 4.54
C ASP A 92 1.92 13.89 3.54
N TRP A 93 1.16 13.48 2.53
CA TRP A 93 1.62 12.57 1.50
C TRP A 93 1.96 13.36 0.24
N GLY A 94 3.08 13.01 -0.40
CA GLY A 94 3.46 13.54 -1.71
C GLY A 94 3.65 12.43 -2.73
N GLY A 95 3.26 12.65 -3.98
CA GLY A 95 3.28 11.62 -5.01
C GLY A 95 2.59 12.07 -6.30
N PHE A 96 1.89 11.16 -6.97
CA PHE A 96 1.15 11.47 -8.20
C PHE A 96 -0.20 10.73 -8.26
N ARG A 97 -1.11 11.21 -9.10
CA ARG A 97 -2.43 10.59 -9.29
C ARG A 97 -2.35 9.35 -10.17
N PHE A 98 -3.19 8.36 -9.87
CA PHE A 98 -3.29 7.13 -10.66
C PHE A 98 -3.68 7.39 -12.14
N GLY A 99 -4.44 8.46 -12.40
CA GLY A 99 -4.83 8.88 -13.75
C GLY A 99 -3.66 9.04 -14.71
N HIS A 100 -2.49 9.50 -14.25
CA HIS A 100 -1.30 9.62 -15.10
C HIS A 100 -0.77 8.27 -15.59
N LEU A 101 -0.95 7.19 -14.81
CA LEU A 101 -0.64 5.85 -15.31
C LEU A 101 -1.60 5.44 -16.42
N LEU A 102 -2.89 5.72 -16.30
CA LEU A 102 -3.87 5.39 -17.35
C LEU A 102 -3.58 6.12 -18.65
N GLU A 103 -3.23 7.39 -18.58
CA GLU A 103 -2.85 8.20 -19.74
C GLU A 103 -1.64 7.59 -20.46
N ALA A 104 -0.66 7.12 -19.70
CA ALA A 104 0.56 6.51 -20.24
C ALA A 104 0.30 5.11 -20.85
N VAL A 105 -0.41 4.24 -20.13
CA VAL A 105 -0.56 2.83 -20.54
C VAL A 105 -1.75 2.55 -21.45
N LYS A 106 -2.73 3.45 -21.50
CA LYS A 106 -3.97 3.34 -22.27
C LYS A 106 -4.66 1.98 -22.05
N PRO A 107 -5.37 1.77 -20.91
CA PRO A 107 -6.04 0.51 -20.63
C PRO A 107 -7.09 0.15 -21.69
N LYS A 108 -7.22 -1.14 -22.00
CA LYS A 108 -8.27 -1.67 -22.89
C LYS A 108 -9.64 -1.46 -22.24
N LYS A 109 -10.69 -1.30 -23.04
CA LYS A 109 -12.08 -1.13 -22.53
C LYS A 109 -12.56 -2.29 -21.64
N THR A 110 -11.97 -3.47 -21.81
CA THR A 110 -12.23 -4.67 -21.02
C THR A 110 -11.54 -4.66 -19.65
N ALA A 111 -10.58 -3.76 -19.40
CA ALA A 111 -9.90 -3.62 -18.10
C ALA A 111 -10.82 -2.94 -17.07
N LYS A 112 -11.60 -3.73 -16.31
CA LYS A 112 -12.53 -3.20 -15.30
C LYS A 112 -11.94 -3.11 -13.90
N ALA A 113 -10.87 -3.85 -13.64
CA ALA A 113 -10.20 -3.87 -12.35
C ALA A 113 -8.69 -3.76 -12.49
N VAL A 114 -8.04 -3.40 -11.38
CA VAL A 114 -6.60 -3.30 -11.23
C VAL A 114 -6.18 -4.17 -10.06
N ARG A 115 -5.20 -5.04 -10.30
CA ARG A 115 -4.50 -5.81 -9.28
C ARG A 115 -3.20 -5.10 -8.93
N VAL A 116 -3.04 -4.75 -7.67
CA VAL A 116 -1.81 -4.21 -7.09
C VAL A 116 -1.09 -5.33 -6.36
N GLU A 117 0.19 -5.53 -6.65
CA GLU A 117 1.03 -6.51 -5.96
C GLU A 117 2.21 -5.83 -5.28
N CYS A 118 2.61 -6.39 -4.14
CA CYS A 118 3.59 -5.81 -3.24
C CYS A 118 4.78 -6.76 -3.01
N ALA A 119 5.94 -6.19 -2.66
CA ALA A 119 7.15 -6.97 -2.40
C ALA A 119 7.00 -7.93 -1.20
N ASP A 120 6.14 -7.61 -0.23
CA ASP A 120 5.86 -8.45 0.94
C ASP A 120 4.80 -9.53 0.67
N LYS A 121 4.47 -9.78 -0.61
CA LYS A 121 3.43 -10.70 -1.10
C LYS A 121 1.99 -10.23 -0.85
N TRP A 122 1.78 -9.03 -0.30
CA TRP A 122 0.45 -8.44 -0.24
C TRP A 122 -0.09 -8.17 -1.64
N TYR A 123 -1.40 -8.35 -1.84
CA TYR A 123 -2.08 -7.95 -3.06
C TYR A 123 -3.45 -7.37 -2.77
N GLU A 124 -3.91 -6.48 -3.65
CA GLU A 124 -5.24 -5.89 -3.59
C GLU A 124 -5.85 -5.75 -4.98
N TYR A 125 -7.19 -5.86 -5.04
CA TYR A 125 -7.95 -5.45 -6.21
C TYR A 125 -8.72 -4.16 -5.95
N PHE A 126 -8.82 -3.36 -7.01
CA PHE A 126 -9.64 -2.16 -7.07
C PHE A 126 -10.41 -2.16 -8.38
N ALA A 127 -11.63 -1.65 -8.39
CA ALA A 127 -12.23 -1.25 -9.66
C ALA A 127 -11.43 -0.07 -10.21
N THR A 128 -11.16 -0.06 -11.52
CA THR A 128 -10.31 0.97 -12.13
C THR A 128 -10.79 2.38 -11.81
N GLN A 129 -12.12 2.57 -11.76
CA GLN A 129 -12.74 3.87 -11.46
C GLN A 129 -12.50 4.33 -10.02
N GLU A 130 -12.34 3.43 -9.05
CA GLU A 130 -12.07 3.79 -7.66
C GLU A 130 -10.71 4.47 -7.52
N LEU A 131 -9.72 4.01 -8.28
CA LEU A 131 -8.37 4.57 -8.30
C LEU A 131 -8.31 5.94 -8.98
N LEU A 132 -9.34 6.32 -9.73
CA LEU A 132 -9.46 7.65 -10.34
C LEU A 132 -10.08 8.70 -9.41
N SER A 133 -10.41 8.33 -8.18
CA SER A 133 -10.78 9.31 -7.16
C SER A 133 -9.66 10.36 -6.99
N PRO A 134 -9.99 11.66 -6.89
CA PRO A 134 -9.01 12.71 -6.67
C PRO A 134 -8.33 12.63 -5.29
N ARG A 135 -8.80 11.75 -4.40
CA ARG A 135 -8.22 11.50 -3.07
C ARG A 135 -7.26 10.31 -3.04
N VAL A 136 -7.20 9.50 -4.11
CA VAL A 136 -6.25 8.40 -4.24
C VAL A 136 -4.91 8.96 -4.73
N LEU A 137 -3.84 8.54 -4.08
CA LEU A 137 -2.48 8.96 -4.38
C LEU A 137 -1.54 7.76 -4.43
N LEU A 138 -0.67 7.73 -5.43
CA LEU A 138 0.53 6.89 -5.42
C LEU A 138 1.64 7.71 -4.76
N ALA A 139 1.79 7.52 -3.45
CA ALA A 139 2.68 8.30 -2.60
C ALA A 139 4.13 7.78 -2.67
N MET A 140 5.05 8.73 -2.77
CA MET A 140 6.49 8.54 -2.77
C MET A 140 7.18 9.37 -1.68
N ASP A 141 6.44 10.28 -1.03
CA ASP A 141 6.90 11.16 0.05
C ASP A 141 5.92 11.12 1.23
N MET A 142 6.44 11.35 2.43
CA MET A 142 5.67 11.47 3.66
C MET A 142 6.29 12.55 4.56
N ASN A 143 5.48 13.49 5.03
CA ASN A 143 5.86 14.58 5.94
C ASN A 143 7.05 15.41 5.43
N GLY A 144 7.02 15.77 4.14
CA GLY A 144 8.06 16.59 3.49
C GLY A 144 9.37 15.87 3.22
N GLN A 145 9.46 14.56 3.48
CA GLN A 145 10.64 13.74 3.24
C GLN A 145 10.31 12.62 2.24
N PRO A 146 11.32 12.08 1.52
CA PRO A 146 11.15 10.83 0.78
C PRO A 146 10.59 9.73 1.68
N LEU A 147 9.68 8.91 1.14
CA LEU A 147 9.06 7.82 1.89
C LEU A 147 10.15 6.90 2.45
N ALA A 148 10.12 6.65 3.77
CA ALA A 148 11.05 5.73 4.40
C ALA A 148 10.65 4.27 4.12
N ASP A 149 11.63 3.36 4.09
CA ASP A 149 11.42 1.92 3.78
C ASP A 149 10.30 1.31 4.63
N ARG A 150 10.28 1.63 5.93
CA ARG A 150 9.28 1.11 6.89
C ARG A 150 7.85 1.57 6.58
N HIS A 151 7.66 2.64 5.80
CA HIS A 151 6.37 3.13 5.33
C HIS A 151 6.01 2.70 3.90
N GLY A 152 6.85 1.89 3.26
CA GLY A 152 6.55 1.29 1.96
C GLY A 152 7.27 1.89 0.77
N ALA A 153 8.47 2.46 0.96
CA ALA A 153 9.30 2.99 -0.12
C ALA A 153 9.62 1.93 -1.21
N PRO A 154 9.75 2.31 -2.49
CA PRO A 154 9.71 3.69 -3.00
C PRO A 154 8.30 4.18 -3.34
N LEU A 155 7.29 3.30 -3.30
CA LEU A 155 5.94 3.59 -3.77
C LEU A 155 4.90 2.87 -2.93
N ARG A 156 3.92 3.63 -2.45
CA ARG A 156 2.72 3.10 -1.79
C ARG A 156 1.46 3.73 -2.35
N LEU A 157 0.34 3.06 -2.16
CA LEU A 157 -0.98 3.61 -2.39
C LEU A 157 -1.48 4.25 -1.09
N VAL A 158 -2.14 5.39 -1.23
CA VAL A 158 -2.88 6.08 -0.17
C VAL A 158 -4.30 6.29 -0.66
N ASP A 159 -5.24 5.69 0.05
CA ASP A 159 -6.67 5.85 -0.18
C ASP A 159 -7.37 6.15 1.16
N PRO A 160 -7.67 7.42 1.44
CA PRO A 160 -8.15 7.84 2.74
C PRO A 160 -9.62 7.47 3.01
N ALA A 161 -10.36 7.01 1.99
CA ALA A 161 -11.74 6.56 2.15
C ALA A 161 -11.85 5.08 2.56
N ARG A 162 -10.72 4.36 2.55
CA ARG A 162 -10.64 2.92 2.83
C ARG A 162 -9.72 2.62 4.01
N TYR A 163 -9.95 1.48 4.65
CA TYR A 163 -9.10 0.99 5.72
C TYR A 163 -7.66 0.75 5.23
N GLY A 164 -6.71 0.87 6.15
CA GLY A 164 -5.28 0.89 5.86
C GLY A 164 -4.74 -0.31 5.07
N TYR A 165 -5.39 -1.47 5.12
CA TYR A 165 -4.97 -2.65 4.32
C TYR A 165 -5.16 -2.45 2.81
N LYS A 166 -6.05 -1.53 2.38
CA LYS A 166 -6.16 -1.11 0.98
C LYS A 166 -5.04 -0.14 0.56
N SER A 167 -4.43 0.57 1.50
CA SER A 167 -3.30 1.48 1.24
C SER A 167 -1.98 0.70 1.13
N ALA A 168 -1.87 -0.10 0.07
CA ALA A 168 -0.79 -1.04 -0.21
C ALA A 168 0.61 -0.39 -0.18
N LYS A 169 1.61 -1.10 0.36
CA LYS A 169 3.01 -0.64 0.51
C LYS A 169 3.93 -1.45 -0.40
N LEU A 170 5.11 -0.91 -0.74
CA LEU A 170 6.12 -1.62 -1.55
C LEU A 170 5.55 -2.13 -2.88
N ILE A 171 4.79 -1.29 -3.59
CA ILE A 171 4.10 -1.71 -4.81
C ILE A 171 5.15 -2.08 -5.87
N THR A 172 5.07 -3.28 -6.42
CA THR A 172 5.99 -3.79 -7.46
C THR A 172 5.29 -3.95 -8.81
N SER A 173 3.98 -4.21 -8.80
CA SER A 173 3.21 -4.42 -10.02
C SER A 173 1.80 -3.84 -9.91
N ILE A 174 1.35 -3.26 -11.02
CA ILE A 174 -0.01 -2.80 -11.27
C ILE A 174 -0.49 -3.48 -12.56
N GLU A 175 -1.44 -4.37 -12.43
CA GLU A 175 -1.95 -5.17 -13.54
C GLU A 175 -3.42 -4.86 -13.81
N PHE A 176 -3.72 -4.42 -15.02
CA PHE A 176 -5.08 -4.20 -15.48
C PHE A 176 -5.71 -5.54 -15.90
N VAL A 177 -6.86 -5.87 -15.31
CA VAL A 177 -7.53 -7.16 -15.49
C VAL A 177 -9.02 -6.99 -15.79
N ALA A 178 -9.64 -8.04 -16.33
CA ALA A 178 -11.05 -8.00 -16.71
C ALA A 178 -11.98 -7.95 -15.50
N GLU A 179 -11.59 -8.61 -14.40
CA GLU A 179 -12.37 -8.74 -13.18
C GLU A 179 -11.46 -8.81 -11.95
N GLY A 180 -11.90 -8.23 -10.83
CA GLY A 180 -11.20 -8.33 -9.55
C GLY A 180 -11.65 -9.56 -8.78
N LYS A 181 -10.70 -10.27 -8.15
CA LYS A 181 -10.96 -11.54 -7.43
C LYS A 181 -10.50 -11.47 -5.97
N GLY A 182 -11.14 -10.63 -5.18
CA GLY A 182 -10.95 -10.60 -3.72
C GLY A 182 -9.94 -9.56 -3.22
N SER A 183 -9.33 -9.84 -2.09
CA SER A 183 -8.37 -9.00 -1.36
C SER A 183 -7.55 -9.90 -0.45
N MET A 184 -6.25 -9.64 -0.30
CA MET A 184 -5.41 -10.40 0.63
C MET A 184 -5.96 -10.38 2.06
N ALA A 185 -6.57 -9.28 2.49
CA ALA A 185 -7.19 -9.21 3.81
C ALA A 185 -8.30 -10.28 3.97
N CYS A 186 -9.16 -10.46 2.97
CA CYS A 186 -10.24 -11.44 2.99
C CYS A 186 -9.72 -12.88 2.99
N ASP A 187 -8.58 -13.15 2.35
CA ASP A 187 -7.92 -14.46 2.38
C ASP A 187 -7.40 -14.80 3.77
N ILE A 188 -6.94 -13.79 4.52
CA ILE A 188 -6.44 -13.95 5.89
C ILE A 188 -7.59 -14.14 6.88
N GLY A 189 -8.73 -13.49 6.66
CA GLY A 189 -9.86 -13.62 7.57
C GLY A 189 -11.21 -13.21 6.97
N PRO A 190 -12.29 -13.94 7.29
CA PRO A 190 -13.60 -13.71 6.69
C PRO A 190 -14.28 -12.41 7.15
N TYR A 191 -13.72 -11.73 8.15
CA TYR A 191 -14.27 -10.49 8.72
C TYR A 191 -13.85 -9.22 7.96
N TYR A 192 -12.90 -9.33 7.03
CA TYR A 192 -12.45 -8.20 6.22
C TYR A 192 -13.36 -8.00 5.00
N SER A 193 -13.59 -6.73 4.66
CA SER A 193 -14.35 -6.36 3.46
C SER A 193 -13.42 -6.29 2.25
N PRO A 194 -13.80 -6.88 1.09
CA PRO A 194 -13.02 -6.71 -0.15
C PRO A 194 -12.88 -5.25 -0.57
N THR A 195 -13.91 -4.43 -0.34
CA THR A 195 -13.91 -3.00 -0.69
C THR A 195 -13.09 -2.17 0.26
N GLY A 196 -12.94 -2.62 1.50
CA GLY A 196 -12.25 -1.91 2.57
C GLY A 196 -12.82 -0.55 2.95
N GLU A 197 -14.07 -0.23 2.60
CA GLU A 197 -14.71 1.01 3.02
C GLU A 197 -14.69 1.20 4.54
N ILE A 198 -14.26 2.39 4.98
CA ILE A 198 -14.35 2.77 6.39
C ILE A 198 -15.82 2.88 6.78
N LYS A 199 -16.21 2.24 7.89
CA LYS A 199 -17.59 2.26 8.38
C LYS A 199 -17.75 3.28 9.50
N ALA A 200 -18.99 3.75 9.69
CA ALA A 200 -19.34 4.60 10.81
C ALA A 200 -19.01 3.91 12.13
N GLY A 201 -18.61 4.68 13.13
CA GLY A 201 -18.22 4.12 14.42
C GLY A 201 -17.32 5.07 15.21
N TYR A 202 -16.26 4.51 15.78
CA TYR A 202 -15.32 5.26 16.59
C TYR A 202 -13.88 5.12 16.09
N ASP A 203 -13.14 6.21 16.23
CA ASP A 203 -11.74 6.32 15.91
C ASP A 203 -10.90 6.67 17.13
N HIS A 204 -9.69 6.15 17.14
CA HIS A 204 -8.66 6.39 18.15
C HIS A 204 -7.45 7.02 17.44
N PRO A 205 -7.49 8.34 17.18
CA PRO A 205 -6.42 9.03 16.47
C PRO A 205 -5.18 9.16 17.35
N LEU A 206 -4.14 8.42 17.01
CA LEU A 206 -2.92 8.31 17.82
C LEU A 206 -2.14 9.63 17.88
N ASP A 207 -2.26 10.45 16.82
CA ASP A 207 -1.70 11.79 16.70
C ASP A 207 -2.37 12.83 17.62
N LEU A 208 -3.54 12.54 18.17
CA LEU A 208 -4.22 13.42 19.14
C LEU A 208 -4.00 12.98 20.60
N GLY A 209 -3.30 11.87 20.83
CA GLY A 209 -2.99 11.34 22.14
C GLY A 209 -3.74 10.04 22.50
N PRO A 210 -3.23 9.28 23.49
CA PRO A 210 -3.59 7.87 23.70
C PRO A 210 -5.03 7.61 24.16
N ASN A 211 -5.70 8.62 24.73
CA ASN A 211 -7.05 8.50 25.28
C ASN A 211 -8.11 9.23 24.45
N VAL A 212 -7.74 9.76 23.27
CA VAL A 212 -8.68 10.46 22.40
C VAL A 212 -9.53 9.44 21.65
N ARG A 213 -10.84 9.68 21.67
CA ARG A 213 -11.83 8.91 20.92
C ARG A 213 -12.75 9.88 20.17
N ARG A 214 -12.94 9.65 18.88
CA ARG A 214 -13.80 10.46 18.01
C ARG A 214 -14.87 9.59 17.37
N LYS A 215 -16.07 10.12 17.19
CA LYS A 215 -17.12 9.46 16.41
C LYS A 215 -16.91 9.80 14.94
N ILE A 216 -17.04 8.83 14.06
CA ILE A 216 -16.87 9.00 12.61
C ILE A 216 -18.10 8.51 11.85
N GLY A 217 -18.43 9.18 10.74
CA GLY A 217 -19.56 8.83 9.87
C GLY A 217 -19.30 7.67 8.91
N GLY A 218 -18.05 7.19 8.81
CA GLY A 218 -17.60 6.29 7.75
C GLY A 218 -17.09 7.05 6.52
N GLY A 219 -16.50 6.33 5.58
CA GLY A 219 -15.74 6.93 4.48
C GLY A 219 -14.50 7.68 4.96
N GLU A 220 -14.05 8.65 4.17
CA GLU A 220 -12.87 9.44 4.50
C GLU A 220 -13.07 10.29 5.77
N ILE A 221 -12.11 10.21 6.68
CA ILE A 221 -12.10 11.01 7.91
C ILE A 221 -11.36 12.32 7.63
N THR A 222 -12.12 13.35 7.28
CA THR A 222 -11.60 14.72 7.04
C THR A 222 -11.54 15.54 8.32
N GLU A 223 -12.39 15.21 9.29
CA GLU A 223 -12.41 15.83 10.62
C GLU A 223 -11.12 15.51 11.39
N TYR A 224 -10.64 16.50 12.15
CA TYR A 224 -9.50 16.47 13.09
C TYR A 224 -8.15 15.94 12.58
#